data_AF-A0A919QHN6-F1
#
_entry.id   AF-A0A919QHN6-F1
#
_cell.length_a   1.000
_cell.length_b   1.000
_cell.length_c   1.000
_cell.angle_alpha   90.00
_cell.angle_beta   90.00
_cell.angle_gamma   90.00
#
_symmetry.space_group_name_H-M   'P 1'
#
loop_
_entity.id
_entity.type
_entity.pdbx_description
1 polymer ?
#
loop_
_entity_poly.entity_id
_entity_poly.type
_entity_poly.pdbx_seq_one_letter_code
_entity_poly.pdbx_strand_id
1 'polypeptide(L)'
;MVSDAVTAERFMRAAMLGVAMAVEAQRILRVHMTAMEEAGGEGAVDIPFPDSTVMAAVLDAAATCFPEATGPPESARQAVLRPLLDLAALADAS
;
A
#
# COMPACT_ATOMS: atom_id res chain seq x y z
N MET A 1 -25.60 0.69 -23.79
CA MET A 1 -25.65 -0.70 -23.29
C MET A 1 -24.36 -1.49 -23.54
N VAL A 2 -23.90 -1.78 -24.78
CA VAL A 2 -22.62 -2.51 -24.99
C VAL A 2 -21.38 -1.69 -24.58
N SER A 3 -21.40 -0.37 -24.81
CA SER A 3 -20.37 0.58 -24.36
C SER A 3 -20.18 0.59 -22.84
N ASP A 4 -21.28 0.46 -22.09
CA ASP A 4 -21.27 0.52 -20.62
C ASP A 4 -20.69 -0.77 -20.02
N ALA A 5 -20.98 -1.92 -20.63
CA ALA A 5 -20.42 -3.21 -20.23
C ALA A 5 -18.90 -3.28 -20.44
N VAL A 6 -18.40 -2.79 -21.59
CA VAL A 6 -16.95 -2.75 -21.88
C VAL A 6 -16.23 -1.79 -20.93
N THR A 7 -16.87 -0.66 -20.59
CA THR A 7 -16.33 0.32 -19.65
C THR A 7 -16.29 -0.26 -18.23
N ALA A 8 -17.37 -0.90 -17.78
CA ALA A 8 -17.43 -1.55 -16.48
C ALA A 8 -16.37 -2.66 -16.32
N GLU A 9 -16.18 -3.49 -17.34
CA GLU A 9 -15.14 -4.53 -17.34
C GLU A 9 -13.73 -3.93 -17.20
N ARG A 10 -13.45 -2.81 -17.87
CA ARG A 10 -12.16 -2.11 -17.74
C ARG A 10 -11.92 -1.60 -16.32
N PHE A 11 -12.94 -0.99 -15.72
CA PHE A 11 -12.85 -0.54 -14.33
C PHE A 11 -12.67 -1.70 -13.35
N MET A 12 -13.36 -2.82 -13.57
CA MET A 12 -13.21 -4.02 -12.74
C MET A 12 -11.79 -4.57 -12.79
N ARG A 13 -11.18 -4.66 -13.98
CA ARG A 13 -9.78 -5.07 -14.14
C ARG A 13 -8.81 -4.11 -13.45
N ALA A 14 -9.04 -2.80 -13.58
CA ALA A 14 -8.22 -1.80 -12.91
C ALA A 14 -8.33 -1.90 -11.38
N ALA A 15 -9.53 -2.14 -10.84
CA ALA A 15 -9.75 -2.36 -9.42
C ALA A 15 -9.02 -3.63 -8.92
N MET A 16 -9.12 -4.74 -9.65
CA MET A 16 -8.39 -5.97 -9.30
C MET A 16 -6.87 -5.76 -9.31
N LEU A 17 -6.35 -4.99 -10.26
CA LEU A 17 -4.93 -4.63 -10.28
C LEU A 17 -4.55 -3.80 -9.05
N GLY A 18 -5.37 -2.83 -8.66
CA GLY A 18 -5.17 -2.04 -7.44
C GLY A 18 -5.12 -2.93 -6.19
N VAL A 19 -6.00 -3.93 -6.09
CA VAL A 19 -5.96 -4.93 -5.00
C VAL A 19 -4.66 -5.74 -5.03
N ALA A 20 -4.25 -6.23 -6.20
CA ALA A 20 -3.00 -6.99 -6.33
C ALA A 20 -1.77 -6.16 -5.90
N MET A 21 -1.74 -4.87 -6.26
CA MET A 21 -0.68 -3.96 -5.83
C MET A 21 -0.69 -3.72 -4.31
N ALA A 22 -1.88 -3.58 -3.70
CA ALA A 22 -2.00 -3.43 -2.25
C ALA A 22 -1.49 -4.68 -1.50
N VAL A 23 -1.82 -5.88 -1.99
CA VAL A 23 -1.33 -7.15 -1.43
C VAL A 23 0.19 -7.27 -1.56
N GLU A 24 0.78 -6.86 -2.68
CA GLU A 24 2.24 -6.91 -2.84
C GLU A 24 2.95 -5.87 -1.95
N ALA A 25 2.39 -4.66 -1.82
CA ALA A 25 2.91 -3.66 -0.89
C ALA A 25 2.86 -4.17 0.57
N GLN A 26 1.75 -4.81 0.96
CA GLN A 26 1.63 -5.49 2.25
C GLN A 26 2.70 -6.58 2.42
N ARG A 27 2.98 -7.38 1.38
CA ARG A 27 4.01 -8.43 1.42
C ARG A 27 5.40 -7.85 1.68
N ILE A 28 5.76 -6.77 0.98
CA ILE A 28 7.03 -6.05 1.17
C ILE A 28 7.11 -5.52 2.61
N LEU A 29 6.07 -4.83 3.09
CA LEU A 29 6.04 -4.28 4.45
C LEU A 29 6.26 -5.37 5.49
N ARG A 30 5.60 -6.52 5.34
CA ARG A 30 5.74 -7.64 6.27
C ARG A 30 7.18 -8.14 6.36
N VAL A 31 7.84 -8.36 5.22
CA VAL A 31 9.24 -8.82 5.17
C VAL A 31 10.14 -7.92 6.01
N HIS A 32 9.93 -6.61 5.95
CA HIS A 32 10.74 -5.62 6.66
C HIS A 32 10.26 -5.36 8.10
N MET A 33 8.97 -5.59 8.40
CA MET A 33 8.42 -5.51 9.75
C MET A 33 8.82 -6.71 10.62
N THR A 34 8.85 -7.93 10.09
CA THR A 34 9.29 -9.12 10.86
C THR A 34 10.74 -8.95 11.33
N ALA A 35 11.60 -8.33 10.51
CA ALA A 35 12.96 -7.98 10.89
C ALA A 35 13.02 -6.92 12.01
N MET A 36 12.01 -6.05 12.13
CA MET A 36 11.91 -5.02 13.17
C MET A 36 11.33 -5.56 14.49
N GLU A 37 10.36 -6.46 14.44
CA GLU A 37 9.76 -7.09 15.64
C GLU A 37 10.79 -7.89 16.44
N GLU A 38 11.75 -8.55 15.76
CA GLU A 38 12.89 -9.19 16.41
C GLU A 38 13.78 -8.20 17.19
N ALA A 39 13.72 -6.91 16.87
CA ALA A 39 14.48 -5.83 17.52
C ALA A 39 13.71 -5.13 18.66
N GLY A 40 12.43 -5.45 18.89
CA GLY A 40 11.73 -5.16 20.15
C GLY A 40 11.31 -3.70 20.42
N GLY A 41 10.77 -2.97 19.43
CA GLY A 41 10.19 -1.64 19.68
C GLY A 41 9.28 -1.09 18.57
N GLU A 42 8.46 -0.07 18.87
CA GLU A 42 7.81 0.80 17.87
C GLU A 42 8.91 1.55 17.10
N GLY A 43 9.36 0.96 16.00
CA GLY A 43 10.47 1.45 15.20
C GLY A 43 10.03 2.00 13.85
N ALA A 44 10.88 2.83 13.25
CA ALA A 44 10.78 3.14 11.83
C ALA A 44 11.11 1.85 11.04
N VAL A 45 10.22 1.45 10.13
CA VAL A 45 10.49 0.35 9.21
C VAL A 45 11.43 0.85 8.12
N ASP A 46 12.69 0.43 8.16
CA ASP A 46 13.63 0.72 7.09
C ASP A 46 13.44 -0.28 5.95
N ILE A 47 13.23 0.22 4.74
CA ILE A 47 12.99 -0.60 3.55
C ILE A 47 14.18 -0.38 2.60
N PRO A 48 15.09 -1.36 2.46
CA PRO A 48 16.25 -1.22 1.60
C PRO A 48 15.88 -1.14 0.11
N PHE A 49 16.78 -0.59 -0.70
CA PHE A 49 16.67 -0.63 -2.16
C PHE A 49 16.70 -2.10 -2.65
N PRO A 50 15.85 -2.50 -3.61
CA PRO A 50 14.97 -1.67 -4.45
C PRO A 50 13.56 -1.43 -3.91
N ASP A 51 13.18 -2.12 -2.84
CA ASP A 51 11.80 -2.15 -2.33
C ASP A 51 11.29 -0.78 -1.89
N SER A 52 12.16 0.09 -1.35
CA SER A 52 11.80 1.46 -0.98
C SER A 52 11.32 2.30 -2.16
N THR A 53 11.90 2.08 -3.34
CA THR A 53 11.50 2.82 -4.55
C THR A 53 10.10 2.41 -4.99
N VAL A 54 9.81 1.11 -4.93
CA VAL A 54 8.49 0.57 -5.24
C VAL A 54 7.47 1.08 -4.23
N MET A 55 7.79 1.01 -2.94
CA MET A 55 6.90 1.47 -1.88
C MET A 55 6.59 2.96 -1.97
N ALA A 56 7.60 3.80 -2.20
CA ALA A 56 7.41 5.23 -2.41
C ALA A 56 6.48 5.51 -3.59
N ALA A 57 6.70 4.86 -4.73
CA ALA A 57 5.86 5.05 -5.92
C ALA A 57 4.40 4.64 -5.69
N VAL A 58 4.17 3.53 -4.96
CA VAL A 58 2.82 3.06 -4.63
C VAL A 58 2.12 4.03 -3.68
N LEU A 59 2.80 4.48 -2.62
CA LEU A 59 2.23 5.41 -1.65
C LEU A 59 1.97 6.79 -2.26
N ASP A 60 2.86 7.27 -3.14
CA ASP A 60 2.67 8.54 -3.86
C ASP A 60 1.46 8.45 -4.80
N ALA A 61 1.30 7.34 -5.52
CA ALA A 61 0.13 7.09 -6.36
C ALA A 61 -1.15 6.99 -5.52
N ALA A 62 -1.11 6.27 -4.40
CA ALA A 62 -2.23 6.15 -3.48
C ALA A 62 -2.64 7.50 -2.91
N ALA A 63 -1.69 8.36 -2.52
CA ALA A 63 -1.97 9.70 -2.01
C ALA A 63 -2.83 10.56 -2.95
N THR A 64 -2.74 10.35 -4.27
CA THR A 64 -3.62 11.04 -5.24
C THR A 64 -5.09 10.61 -5.17
N CYS A 65 -5.36 9.45 -4.57
CA CYS A 65 -6.70 8.87 -4.43
C CYS A 65 -7.35 9.17 -3.08
N PHE A 66 -6.58 9.56 -2.05
CA PHE A 66 -7.10 9.84 -0.71
C PHE A 66 -7.22 11.37 -0.48
N PRO A 67 -8.44 11.91 -0.28
CA PRO A 67 -8.64 13.35 -0.04
C PRO A 67 -7.94 13.85 1.23
N GLU A 68 -7.76 12.95 2.19
CA GLU A 68 -7.15 13.19 3.50
C GLU A 68 -5.61 13.31 3.43
N ALA A 69 -5.00 12.92 2.30
CA ALA A 69 -3.56 12.96 2.07
C ALA A 69 -3.09 14.35 1.57
N THR A 70 -3.66 15.44 2.10
CA THR A 70 -3.28 16.80 1.75
C THR A 70 -2.18 17.31 2.68
N GLY A 71 -1.01 17.64 2.13
CA GLY A 71 0.15 18.09 2.89
C GLY A 71 1.48 17.77 2.21
N PRO A 72 2.62 17.94 2.90
CA PRO A 72 3.92 17.48 2.41
C PRO A 72 3.92 15.98 2.01
N PRO A 73 4.77 15.55 1.07
CA PRO A 73 4.75 14.18 0.54
C PRO A 73 4.86 13.09 1.62
N GLU A 74 5.63 13.35 2.66
CA GLU A 74 5.82 12.41 3.77
C GLU A 74 4.54 12.19 4.59
N SER A 75 3.80 13.27 4.91
CA SER A 75 2.54 13.16 5.65
C SER A 75 1.43 12.51 4.81
N ALA A 76 1.41 12.78 3.50
CA ALA A 76 0.47 12.18 2.57
C ALA A 76 0.68 10.65 2.47
N ARG A 77 1.95 10.22 2.36
CA ARG A 77 2.33 8.80 2.35
C ARG A 77 1.97 8.09 3.66
N GLN A 78 2.15 8.76 4.79
CA GLN A 78 1.84 8.18 6.10
C GLN A 78 0.33 7.98 6.29
N ALA A 79 -0.50 8.89 5.78
CA ALA A 79 -1.96 8.75 5.81
C ALA A 79 -2.45 7.52 5.02
N VAL A 80 -1.87 7.27 3.84
CA VAL A 80 -2.23 6.14 2.98
C VAL A 80 -1.52 4.83 3.33
N LEU A 81 -0.50 4.88 4.19
CA LEU A 81 0.20 3.70 4.72
C LEU A 81 -0.67 2.95 5.73
N ARG A 82 -1.53 3.66 6.48
CA ARG A 82 -2.34 3.04 7.55
C ARG A 82 -3.20 1.87 7.07
N PRO A 83 -3.97 1.98 5.96
CA PRO A 83 -4.71 0.84 5.41
C PRO A 83 -3.85 -0.39 5.06
N LEU A 84 -2.61 -0.18 4.59
CA LEU A 84 -1.69 -1.28 4.27
C LEU A 84 -1.18 -1.99 5.53
N LEU A 85 -0.93 -1.24 6.61
CA LEU A 85 -0.54 -1.80 7.90
C LEU A 85 -1.69 -2.59 8.53
N ASP A 86 -2.92 -2.10 8.43
CA ASP A 86 -4.10 -2.83 8.92
C ASP A 86 -4.30 -4.14 8.14
N LEU A 87 -4.06 -4.15 6.83
CA LEU A 87 -4.03 -5.38 6.02
C LEU A 87 -2.90 -6.33 6.45
N ALA A 88 -1.70 -5.81 6.72
CA ALA A 88 -0.56 -6.60 7.19
C ALA A 88 -0.90 -7.34 8.49
N ALA A 89 -1.44 -6.62 9.48
CA ALA A 89 -1.83 -7.18 10.77
C ALA A 89 -2.94 -8.26 10.67
N LEU A 90 -3.89 -8.11 9.73
CA LEU A 90 -4.95 -9.10 9.51
C LEU A 90 -4.41 -10.44 9.00
N ALA A 91 -3.33 -10.44 8.21
CA ALA A 91 -2.75 -11.65 7.66
C ALA A 91 -1.85 -12.42 8.62
N ASP A 92 -1.42 -11.80 9.73
CA ASP A 92 -0.67 -12.47 10.80
C ASP A 92 -1.61 -13.05 11.88
N ALA A 93 -2.88 -12.62 11.91
CA ALA A 93 -3.92 -13.15 12.79
C ALA A 93 -4.60 -14.44 12.26
N SER A 94 -4.22 -14.90 11.05
CA SER A 94 -4.77 -16.05 10.33
C SER A 94 -3.75 -17.18 10.19
#